data_AF-A0A1Z9J938-F1
#
_entry.id   AF-A0A1Z9J938-F1
#
_cell.length_a   1.000
_cell.length_b   1.000
_cell.length_c   1.000
_cell.angle_alpha   90.00
_cell.angle_beta   90.00
_cell.angle_gamma   90.00
#
_symmetry.space_group_name_H-M   'P 1'
#
loop_
_entity.id
_entity.type
_entity.pdbx_description
1 polymer ?
#
loop_
_entity_poly.entity_id
_entity_poly.type
_entity_poly.pdbx_seq_one_letter_code
_entity_poly.pdbx_strand_id
1 'polypeptide(L)' 'MSTWWVVEFHNGERLQVCTDTELKYEAFHKLSKMFPDRELVSICTEQEEEYLLETLGMRG' A
#
# COMPACT_ATOMS: atom_id res chain seq x y z
N MET A 1 -2.69 -10.85 -13.56
CA MET A 1 -1.44 -10.14 -13.27
C MET A 1 -1.33 -10.01 -11.77
N SER A 2 -0.13 -9.98 -11.19
CA SER A 2 0.03 -9.73 -9.75
C SER A 2 0.61 -8.34 -9.53
N THR A 3 0.14 -7.64 -8.50
CA THR A 3 0.55 -6.28 -8.16
C THR A 3 1.10 -6.25 -6.74
N TRP A 4 2.23 -5.55 -6.59
CA TRP A 4 2.83 -5.27 -5.30
C TRP A 4 2.29 -3.96 -4.73
N TRP A 5 1.80 -4.04 -3.50
CA TRP A 5 1.25 -2.92 -2.75
C TRP A 5 2.11 -2.68 -1.52
N VAL A 6 2.50 -1.43 -1.31
CA VAL A 6 2.96 -0.92 -0.02
C VAL A 6 1.72 -0.59 0.79
N VAL A 7 1.54 -1.29 1.91
CA VAL A 7 0.47 -1.07 2.88
C VAL A 7 1.03 -0.32 4.09
N GLU A 8 0.25 0.64 4.58
CA GLU A 8 0.56 1.40 5.79
C GLU A 8 -0.55 1.18 6.82
N PHE A 9 -0.15 0.80 8.02
CA PHE A 9 -1.06 0.62 9.15
C PHE A 9 -1.02 1.83 10.08
N HIS A 10 -2.07 2.00 10.89
CA HIS A 10 -2.21 3.11 11.83
C HIS A 10 -1.07 3.22 12.84
N ASN A 11 -0.43 2.10 13.17
CA ASN A 11 0.74 2.07 14.06
C ASN A 11 2.04 2.55 13.39
N GLY A 12 1.98 2.99 12.13
CA GLY A 12 3.13 3.41 11.32
C GLY A 12 3.94 2.25 10.73
N GLU A 13 3.53 1.00 10.95
CA GLU A 13 4.16 -0.15 10.31
C GLU A 13 3.82 -0.16 8.81
N ARG A 14 4.82 -0.46 7.98
CA ARG A 14 4.67 -0.57 6.54
C ARG A 14 5.11 -1.95 6.07
N LEU A 15 4.33 -2.56 5.18
CA LEU A 15 4.64 -3.87 4.61
C LEU A 15 4.47 -3.85 3.09
N GLN A 16 5.18 -4.71 2.39
CA GLN A 16 4.91 -5.00 0.98
C GLN A 16 4.09 -6.28 0.86
N VAL A 17 2.97 -6.21 0.14
CA VAL A 17 2.08 -7.35 -0.07
C VAL A 17 1.76 -7.50 -1.54
N CYS A 18 1.94 -8.71 -2.06
CA CYS A 18 1.53 -9.06 -3.41
C CYS A 18 0.07 -9.51 -3.42
N THR A 19 -0.72 -8.99 -4.34
CA THR A 19 -2.09 -9.45 -4.58
C THR A 19 -2.30 -9.75 -6.05
N ASP A 20 -3.30 -10.58 -6.35
CA ASP A 20 -3.75 -10.94 -7.69
C ASP A 20 -4.67 -9.89 -8.35
N THR A 21 -4.85 -8.72 -7.73
CA THR A 21 -5.68 -7.62 -8.26
C THR A 21 -4.85 -6.37 -8.49
N GLU A 22 -5.11 -5.73 -9.63
CA GLU A 22 -4.52 -4.45 -10.04
C GLU A 22 -5.37 -3.26 -9.57
N LEU A 23 -6.59 -3.52 -9.11
CA LEU A 23 -7.52 -2.48 -8.66
C LEU A 23 -7.26 -2.15 -7.20
N LYS A 24 -6.81 -0.91 -6.95
CA LYS A 24 -6.50 -0.38 -5.61
C LYS A 24 -7.63 -0.58 -4.60
N TYR A 25 -8.87 -0.32 -5.00
CA TYR A 25 -10.03 -0.50 -4.11
C TYR A 25 -10.20 -1.97 -3.68
N GLU A 26 -10.07 -2.91 -4.62
CA GLU A 26 -10.18 -4.34 -4.31
C GLU A 26 -9.00 -4.84 -3.48
N ALA A 27 -7.79 -4.37 -3.80
CA ALA A 27 -6.59 -4.66 -3.03
C ALA A 27 -6.77 -4.19 -1.59
N PHE A 28 -7.25 -2.96 -1.37
CA PHE A 28 -7.49 -2.42 -0.03
C PHE A 28 -8.45 -3.31 0.75
N HIS A 29 -9.60 -3.67 0.17
CA HIS A 29 -10.56 -4.55 0.82
C HIS A 29 -10.03 -5.96 1.12
N LYS A 30 -9.23 -6.55 0.21
CA LYS A 30 -8.57 -7.85 0.44
C LYS A 30 -7.55 -7.73 1.58
N LEU A 31 -6.72 -6.68 1.56
CA LEU A 31 -5.66 -6.46 2.54
C LEU A 31 -6.22 -6.16 3.94
N SER A 32 -7.28 -5.36 4.06
CA SER A 32 -7.99 -5.16 5.33
C SER A 32 -8.52 -6.47 5.92
N LYS A 33 -8.90 -7.43 5.09
CA LYS A 33 -9.35 -8.77 5.54
C LYS A 33 -8.20 -9.71 5.89
N MET A 34 -7.03 -9.55 5.26
CA MET A 34 -5.82 -10.32 5.57
C MET A 34 -5.20 -9.92 6.91
N PHE A 35 -5.37 -8.65 7.31
CA PHE A 35 -4.86 -8.12 8.57
C PHE A 35 -5.99 -7.60 9.47
N PRO A 36 -6.90 -8.47 9.94
CA PRO A 36 -8.11 -8.03 10.66
C PRO A 36 -7.81 -7.35 12.00
N ASP A 37 -6.67 -7.66 12.61
CA ASP A 37 -6.22 -7.07 13.89
C ASP A 37 -5.47 -5.75 13.71
N ARG A 38 -5.31 -5.27 12.47
CA ARG A 38 -4.54 -4.07 12.16
C ARG A 38 -5.41 -3.09 11.37
N GLU A 39 -5.38 -1.84 11.80
CA GLU A 39 -6.07 -0.78 11.06
C GLU A 39 -5.22 -0.35 9.86
N LEU A 40 -5.67 -0.75 8.67
CA LEU A 40 -5.09 -0.34 7.39
C LEU A 40 -5.49 1.10 7.09
N VAL A 41 -4.51 1.98 6.89
CA VAL A 41 -4.73 3.42 6.66
C VAL A 41 -4.60 3.75 5.18
N SER A 42 -3.56 3.25 4.53
CA SER A 42 -3.28 3.56 3.14
C SER A 42 -2.66 2.37 2.41
N ILE A 43 -2.87 2.34 1.09
CA ILE A 43 -2.08 1.50 0.20
C ILE A 43 -1.63 2.31 -1.01
N CYS A 44 -0.46 1.98 -1.54
CA CYS A 44 0.04 2.50 -2.80
C CYS A 44 0.88 1.44 -3.52
N THR A 45 1.03 1.58 -4.82
CA THR A 45 2.07 0.86 -5.56
C THR A 45 3.44 1.50 -5.30
N GLU A 46 4.53 0.77 -5.54
CA GLU A 46 5.89 1.33 -5.43
C GLU A 46 6.08 2.54 -6.36
N GLN A 47 5.45 2.53 -7.53
CA GLN A 47 5.49 3.65 -8.49
C GLN A 47 4.77 4.89 -7.95
N GLU A 48 3.61 4.72 -7.32
CA GLU A 48 2.91 5.83 -6.66
C GLU A 48 3.72 6.37 -5.47
N GLU A 49 4.37 5.50 -4.71
CA GLU A 49 5.23 5.91 -3.60
C GLU A 49 6.43 6.73 -4.10
N GLU A 50 7.14 6.25 -5.13
CA GLU A 50 8.26 6.97 -5.71
C GLU A 50 7.82 8.35 -6.21
N TYR A 51 6.70 8.42 -6.93
CA TYR A 51 6.13 9.68 -7.41
C TYR A 51 5.78 10.64 -6.25
N LEU A 52 5.21 10.14 -5.17
CA LEU A 52 4.90 10.96 -3.98
C LEU A 52 6.16 11.49 -3.31
N LEU A 53 7.20 10.67 -3.18
CA LEU A 53 8.48 11.08 -2.59
C LEU A 53 9.20 12.13 -3.44
N GLU A 54 9.14 11.99 -4.77
CA GLU A 54 9.69 12.95 -5.73
C GLU A 54 8.92 14.28 -5.72
N THR A 55 7.59 14.23 -5.77
CA THR A 55 6.76 15.45 -5.78
C THR A 55 6.80 16.23 -4.48
N LEU A 56 6.99 15.54 -3.34
CA LEU A 56 7.14 16.18 -2.03
C LEU A 56 8.56 16.70 -1.77
N GLY A 57 9.50 16.54 -2.72
CA GLY A 57 10.88 17.02 -2.58
C GLY A 57 11.65 16.35 -1.43
N MET A 58 11.19 15.17 -0.98
CA MET A 58 11.81 14.39 0.09
C MET A 58 12.90 13.45 -0.42
N ARG A 59 13.10 13.40 -1.75
CA ARG A 59 14.21 12.72 -2.41
C ARG A 59 15.35 13.73 -2.60
N GLY A 60 16.30 13.74 -1.67
CA GLY A 60 17.56 14.49 -1.74
C GLY A 60 18.72 13.65 -2.26
#